data_AF-A0A2D7UGI2-F1
#
_entry.id   AF-A0A2D7UGI2-F1
#
_cell.length_a   1.000
_cell.length_b   1.000
_cell.length_c   1.000
_cell.angle_alpha   90.00
_cell.angle_beta   90.00
_cell.angle_gamma   90.00
#
_symmetry.space_group_name_H-M   'P 1'
#
loop_
_entity.id
_entity.type
_entity.pdbx_description
1 polymer ?
#
loop_
_entity_poly.entity_id
_entity_poly.type
_entity_poly.pdbx_seq_one_letter_code
_entity_poly.pdbx_strand_id
1 'polypeptide(L)'
;FKKVTPKGDTSWYVKWASSLVILTGMVLTSASIEPWNMWTHLIGVSGWLIVGMMWHDRALILLNGVAIFIFASGILNFYYG
;
A
#
# COMPACT_ATOMS: atom_id res chain seq x y z
N PHE A 1 -21.64 -10.34 17.92
CA PHE A 1 -20.40 -10.24 17.12
C PHE A 1 -20.01 -8.76 16.96
N LYS A 2 -18.93 -8.32 17.61
CA LYS A 2 -18.37 -6.97 17.43
C LYS A 2 -17.63 -6.98 16.08
N LYS A 3 -18.15 -6.27 15.07
CA LYS A 3 -17.50 -6.23 13.75
C LYS A 3 -16.12 -5.58 13.91
N VAL A 4 -15.08 -6.27 13.43
CA VAL A 4 -13.67 -5.80 13.47
C VAL A 4 -13.49 -4.50 12.66
N THR A 5 -14.45 -4.15 11.80
CA THR A 5 -14.51 -2.87 11.08
C THR A 5 -15.79 -2.09 11.38
N PRO A 6 -15.85 -1.36 12.51
CA PRO A 6 -16.87 -0.35 12.70
C PRO A 6 -16.71 0.72 11.60
N LYS A 7 -17.81 1.09 10.94
CA LYS A 7 -17.80 2.26 10.05
C LYS A 7 -17.45 3.49 10.90
N GLY A 8 -16.46 4.28 10.48
CA GLY A 8 -16.01 5.48 11.19
C GLY A 8 -14.80 5.30 12.11
N ASP A 9 -14.19 4.10 12.18
CA ASP A 9 -12.91 3.92 12.87
C ASP A 9 -11.72 4.37 11.99
N THR A 10 -10.60 4.73 12.63
CA THR A 10 -9.37 5.19 11.95
C THR A 10 -8.90 4.20 10.89
N SER A 11 -8.97 2.89 11.19
CA SER A 11 -8.60 1.82 10.25
C SER A 11 -9.47 1.81 8.98
N TRP A 12 -10.71 2.28 9.07
CA TRP A 12 -11.63 2.37 7.93
C TRP A 12 -11.21 3.47 6.96
N TYR A 13 -10.82 4.65 7.45
CA TYR A 13 -10.35 5.73 6.58
C TYR A 13 -9.00 5.41 5.95
N VAL A 14 -8.07 4.88 6.74
CA VAL A 14 -6.72 4.56 6.27
C VAL A 14 -6.77 3.52 5.15
N LYS A 15 -7.55 2.44 5.28
CA LYS A 15 -7.60 1.41 4.22
C LYS A 15 -8.15 1.95 2.90
N TRP A 16 -9.17 2.81 2.93
CA TRP A 16 -9.77 3.33 1.72
C TRP A 16 -8.88 4.37 1.04
N ALA A 17 -8.28 5.28 1.83
CA ALA A 17 -7.28 6.20 1.31
C ALA A 17 -6.10 5.44 0.68
N SER A 18 -5.58 4.41 1.37
CA SER A 18 -4.50 3.56 0.87
C SER A 18 -4.87 2.86 -0.42
N SER A 19 -6.07 2.28 -0.51
CA SER A 19 -6.58 1.65 -1.74
C SER A 19 -6.67 2.62 -2.91
N LEU A 20 -7.13 3.85 -2.69
CA LEU A 20 -7.18 4.86 -3.75
C LEU A 20 -5.77 5.19 -4.27
N VAL A 21 -4.80 5.34 -3.38
CA VAL A 21 -3.41 5.60 -3.77
C VAL A 21 -2.82 4.42 -4.55
N ILE A 22 -3.07 3.17 -4.13
CA ILE A 22 -2.64 1.97 -4.88
C ILE A 22 -3.27 1.96 -6.28
N LEU A 23 -4.57 2.25 -6.39
CA LEU A 23 -5.25 2.28 -7.69
C LEU A 23 -4.68 3.38 -8.60
N THR A 24 -4.35 4.55 -8.06
CA THR A 24 -3.61 5.58 -8.81
C THR A 24 -2.26 5.05 -9.28
N GLY A 25 -1.52 4.32 -8.44
CA GLY A 25 -0.29 3.65 -8.85
C GLY A 25 -0.49 2.64 -9.97
N MET A 26 -1.57 1.83 -9.93
CA MET A 26 -1.92 0.89 -11.01
C MET A 26 -2.21 1.61 -12.33
N VAL A 27 -2.90 2.76 -12.28
CA VAL A 27 -3.13 3.60 -13.46
C VAL A 27 -1.80 4.11 -14.02
N LEU A 28 -0.91 4.62 -13.17
CA LEU A 28 0.42 5.07 -13.61
C LEU A 28 1.27 3.92 -14.17
N THR A 29 1.19 2.71 -13.60
CA THR A 29 1.81 1.50 -14.16
C THR A 29 1.27 1.18 -15.55
N SER A 30 -0.06 1.25 -15.74
CA SER A 30 -0.68 0.99 -17.05
C SER A 30 -0.30 2.01 -18.11
N ALA A 31 0.06 3.22 -17.69
CA ALA A 31 0.53 4.30 -18.57
C ALA A 31 2.06 4.35 -18.70
N SER A 32 2.81 3.42 -18.10
CA SER A 32 4.29 3.40 -18.08
C SER A 32 4.90 4.73 -17.63
N ILE A 33 4.39 5.26 -16.50
CA ILE A 33 4.89 6.49 -15.89
C ILE A 33 5.77 6.15 -14.69
N GLU A 34 7.05 5.90 -14.96
CA GLU A 34 8.11 5.73 -13.95
C GLU A 34 8.77 7.06 -13.58
N PRO A 35 9.22 7.25 -12.32
CA PRO A 35 9.11 6.34 -11.16
C PRO A 35 7.86 6.58 -10.32
N TRP A 36 6.95 7.47 -10.75
CA TRP A 36 5.78 7.87 -9.98
C TRP A 36 4.83 6.70 -9.69
N ASN A 37 4.74 5.73 -10.59
CA ASN A 37 4.02 4.48 -10.34
C ASN A 37 4.56 3.73 -9.10
N MET A 38 5.87 3.56 -8.96
CA MET A 38 6.49 2.85 -7.84
C MET A 38 6.33 3.62 -6.53
N TRP A 39 6.50 4.95 -6.56
CA TRP A 39 6.30 5.79 -5.38
C TRP A 39 4.86 5.78 -4.87
N THR A 40 3.88 5.89 -5.77
CA THR A 40 2.46 5.84 -5.41
C THR A 40 2.09 4.48 -4.85
N HIS A 41 2.53 3.39 -5.48
CA HIS A 41 2.36 2.05 -4.92
C HIS A 41 2.99 1.92 -3.53
N LEU A 42 4.23 2.38 -3.32
CA LEU A 42 4.94 2.33 -2.05
C LEU A 42 4.14 3.00 -0.92
N ILE A 43 3.60 4.19 -1.17
CA ILE A 43 2.76 4.94 -0.21
C ILE A 43 1.48 4.14 0.09
N GLY A 44 0.83 3.64 -0.95
CA GLY A 44 -0.41 2.87 -0.85
C GLY A 44 -0.25 1.57 -0.04
N VAL A 45 0.79 0.78 -0.31
CA VAL A 45 1.06 -0.47 0.43
C VAL A 45 1.52 -0.20 1.86
N SER A 46 2.22 0.92 2.12
CA SER A 46 2.57 1.33 3.48
C SER A 46 1.34 1.63 4.33
N GLY A 47 0.34 2.29 3.75
CA GLY A 47 -0.94 2.53 4.42
C GLY A 47 -1.71 1.23 4.70
N TRP A 48 -1.70 0.26 3.79
CA TRP A 48 -2.27 -1.07 4.03
C TRP A 48 -1.50 -1.91 5.05
N LEU A 49 -0.18 -1.74 5.14
CA LEU A 49 0.63 -2.33 6.22
C LEU A 49 0.18 -1.81 7.59
N ILE A 50 -0.06 -0.49 7.71
CA ILE A 50 -0.60 0.11 8.95
C ILE A 50 -1.95 -0.53 9.30
N VAL A 51 -2.85 -0.70 8.32
CA VAL A 51 -4.14 -1.38 8.53
C VAL A 51 -3.95 -2.82 9.00
N GLY A 52 -3.00 -3.56 8.40
CA GLY A 52 -2.66 -4.93 8.80
C GLY A 52 -2.19 -4.99 10.24
N MET A 53 -1.34 -4.05 10.65
CA MET A 53 -0.91 -3.91 12.05
C MET A 53 -2.09 -3.60 12.98
N MET A 54 -2.99 -2.68 12.60
CA MET A 54 -4.18 -2.34 13.39
C MET A 54 -5.15 -3.52 13.57
N TRP A 55 -5.30 -4.35 12.54
CA TRP A 55 -6.18 -5.52 12.58
C TRP A 55 -5.51 -6.77 13.15
N HIS A 56 -4.21 -6.69 13.46
CA HIS A 56 -3.38 -7.81 13.88
C HIS A 56 -3.45 -8.99 12.90
N ASP A 57 -3.65 -8.70 11.62
CA ASP A 57 -3.75 -9.68 10.55
C ASP A 57 -2.36 -9.96 9.96
N ARG A 58 -1.81 -11.12 10.30
CA ARG A 58 -0.45 -11.53 9.90
C ARG A 58 -0.30 -11.68 8.40
N ALA A 59 -1.35 -12.10 7.69
CA ALA A 59 -1.30 -12.26 6.24
C ALA A 59 -1.22 -10.89 5.57
N LEU A 60 -2.00 -9.92 6.05
CA LEU A 60 -2.01 -8.56 5.52
C LEU A 60 -0.68 -7.83 5.80
N ILE A 61 -0.09 -8.04 6.98
CA ILE A 61 1.22 -7.50 7.34
C ILE A 61 2.31 -8.08 6.44
N LEU A 62 2.36 -9.41 6.27
CA LEU A 62 3.36 -10.08 5.44
C LEU A 62 3.29 -9.57 3.99
N LEU A 63 2.08 -9.56 3.40
CA LEU A 63 1.87 -9.18 2.02
C LEU A 63 2.36 -7.75 1.75
N ASN A 64 1.92 -6.78 2.55
CA ASN A 64 2.27 -5.39 2.34
C ASN A 64 3.72 -5.08 2.73
N GLY A 65 4.28 -5.78 3.73
CA GLY A 65 5.69 -5.67 4.06
C GLY A 65 6.61 -6.12 2.91
N VAL A 66 6.29 -7.25 2.28
CA VAL A 66 7.02 -7.71 1.08
C VAL A 66 6.80 -6.76 -0.10
N ALA A 67 5.58 -6.23 -0.30
CA ALA A 67 5.31 -5.26 -1.36
C ALA A 67 6.15 -3.97 -1.20
N ILE A 68 6.32 -3.47 0.02
CA ILE A 68 7.22 -2.33 0.31
C ILE A 68 8.65 -2.65 -0.15
N PHE A 69 9.16 -3.84 0.19
CA PHE A 69 10.52 -4.24 -0.22
C PHE A 69 10.66 -4.29 -1.74
N ILE A 70 9.66 -4.81 -2.46
CA ILE A 70 9.65 -4.87 -3.93
C ILE A 70 9.68 -3.45 -4.52
N PHE A 71 8.77 -2.56 -4.12
CA PHE A 71 8.72 -1.21 -4.68
C PHE A 71 9.93 -0.36 -4.29
N ALA A 72 10.44 -0.48 -3.06
CA ALA A 72 11.66 0.18 -2.65
C ALA A 72 12.88 -0.28 -3.48
N SER A 73 12.99 -1.59 -3.72
CA SER A 73 14.05 -2.14 -4.58
C SER A 73 13.93 -1.67 -6.02
N GLY A 74 12.70 -1.60 -6.56
CA GLY A 74 12.43 -1.05 -7.89
C GLY A 74 12.83 0.42 -8.01
N ILE A 75 12.52 1.24 -6.99
CA ILE A 75 12.93 2.65 -6.93
C ILE A 75 14.46 2.78 -6.90
N LEU A 76 15.14 1.99 -6.06
CA LEU A 76 16.60 2.00 -5.98
C LEU A 76 17.24 1.62 -7.32
N ASN A 77 16.70 0.59 -7.99
CA ASN A 77 17.17 0.19 -9.31
C ASN A 77 16.93 1.26 -10.38
N PHE A 78 15.82 2.00 -10.32
CA PHE A 78 15.57 3.10 -11.26
C PHE A 78 16.59 4.24 -11.14
N TYR A 79 17.03 4.57 -9.92
CA TYR A 79 17.94 5.71 -9.69
C TYR A 79 19.43 5.34 -9.71
N TYR A 80 19.79 4.12 -9.29
CA TYR A 80 21.19 3.71 -9.09
C TYR A 80 21.57 2.43 -9.86
N GLY A 81 20.62 1.82 -10.56
CA GLY A 81 20.82 0.62 -11.37
C GLY A 81 21.15 0.90 -12.82
#